data_AF-A0A968NT83-F1
#
_entry.id   AF-A0A968NT83-F1
#
_cell.length_a   1.000
_cell.length_b   1.000
_cell.length_c   1.000
_cell.angle_alpha   90.00
_cell.angle_beta   90.00
_cell.angle_gamma   90.00
#
_symmetry.space_group_name_H-M   'P 1'
#
loop_
_entity.id
_entity.type
_entity.pdbx_description
1 polymer ?
#
loop_
_entity_poly.entity_id
_entity_poly.type
_entity_poly.pdbx_seq_one_letter_code
_entity_poly.pdbx_strand_id
1 'polypeptide(L)'
;MSPAVNLDLASGSATQSGTVSSGQQVYSFVARAGDRLSIDVNVTRIMPGTPFMDDDSQLFLFDAAGRLIAQNDDQERSFQSRIANFTIPADGSYFVVVTTFNNDPILNSSGIVLRWESDGGSNIEYLLTVRKQSS
;
A
#
# COMPACT_ATOMS: atom_id res chain seq x y z
N MET A 1 2.41 -15.90 0.52
CA MET A 1 2.67 -14.44 0.49
C MET A 1 3.58 -14.16 -0.69
N SER A 2 3.25 -13.19 -1.54
CA SER A 2 4.19 -12.68 -2.53
C SER A 2 5.39 -12.09 -1.80
N PRO A 3 6.64 -12.39 -2.20
CA PRO A 3 7.80 -11.74 -1.61
C PRO A 3 7.70 -10.22 -1.83
N ALA A 4 8.13 -9.44 -0.84
CA ALA A 4 8.08 -7.99 -0.93
C ALA A 4 9.02 -7.48 -2.03
N VAL A 5 8.54 -6.58 -2.87
CA VAL A 5 9.38 -5.86 -3.83
C VAL A 5 10.10 -4.73 -3.09
N ASN A 6 11.43 -4.72 -3.15
CA ASN A 6 12.21 -3.68 -2.48
C ASN A 6 12.19 -2.38 -3.31
N LEU A 7 11.85 -1.26 -2.65
CA LEU A 7 11.87 0.08 -3.24
C LEU A 7 13.09 0.84 -2.73
N ASP A 8 13.97 1.24 -3.65
CA ASP A 8 15.09 2.13 -3.34
C ASP A 8 14.62 3.59 -3.32
N LEU A 9 14.61 4.19 -2.14
CA LEU A 9 14.23 5.59 -1.91
C LEU A 9 15.44 6.52 -1.71
N ALA A 10 16.65 6.10 -2.12
CA ALA A 10 17.86 6.92 -1.97
C ALA A 10 17.78 8.27 -2.69
N SER A 11 17.03 8.36 -3.79
CA SER A 11 16.77 9.59 -4.53
C SER A 11 15.56 10.39 -4.01
N GLY A 12 14.92 9.92 -2.94
CA GLY A 12 13.69 10.51 -2.38
C GLY A 12 12.40 10.05 -3.04
N SER A 13 12.44 9.20 -4.07
CA SER A 13 11.22 8.62 -4.68
C SER A 13 11.50 7.32 -5.41
N ALA A 14 10.53 6.41 -5.40
CA ALA A 14 10.48 5.23 -6.29
C ALA A 14 9.10 5.08 -6.90
N THR A 15 9.04 4.61 -8.15
CA THR A 15 7.81 4.21 -8.82
C THR A 15 7.96 2.79 -9.33
N GLN A 16 6.95 1.95 -9.09
CA GLN A 16 6.98 0.53 -9.44
C GLN A 16 5.61 0.10 -9.96
N SER A 17 5.59 -0.62 -11.08
CA SER A 17 4.38 -1.27 -11.58
C SER A 17 3.98 -2.45 -10.69
N GLY A 18 2.68 -2.66 -10.53
CA GLY A 18 2.10 -3.80 -9.84
C GLY A 18 0.77 -4.21 -10.44
N THR A 19 0.32 -5.41 -10.07
CA THR A 19 -1.03 -5.90 -10.34
C THR A 19 -1.59 -6.52 -9.07
N VAL A 20 -2.89 -6.37 -8.86
CA VAL A 20 -3.58 -7.02 -7.76
C VAL A 20 -5.00 -7.38 -8.15
N SER A 21 -5.47 -8.53 -7.67
CA SER A 21 -6.86 -8.98 -7.75
C SER A 21 -7.39 -9.33 -6.36
N SER A 22 -7.77 -10.58 -6.09
CA SER A 22 -8.19 -11.07 -4.76
C SER A 22 -7.05 -11.22 -3.75
N GLY A 23 -5.80 -11.00 -4.19
CA GLY A 23 -4.60 -11.06 -3.37
C GLY A 23 -4.08 -9.69 -2.95
N GLN A 24 -2.79 -9.66 -2.62
CA GLN A 24 -2.09 -8.44 -2.19
C GLN A 24 -0.71 -8.39 -2.82
N GLN A 25 -0.24 -7.19 -3.09
CA GLN A 25 1.13 -6.94 -3.52
C GLN A 25 1.87 -6.12 -2.45
N VAL A 26 3.02 -6.64 -2.03
CA VAL A 26 3.81 -6.08 -0.93
C VAL A 26 5.05 -5.39 -1.46
N TYR A 27 5.36 -4.23 -0.90
CA TYR A 27 6.57 -3.47 -1.16
C TYR A 27 7.26 -3.14 0.16
N SER A 28 8.58 -3.12 0.17
CA SER A 28 9.37 -2.77 1.36
C SER A 28 10.33 -1.63 1.06
N PHE A 29 10.55 -0.76 2.04
CA PHE A 29 11.54 0.32 1.95
C PHE A 29 12.11 0.66 3.34
N VAL A 30 13.15 1.48 3.39
CA VAL A 30 13.75 1.98 4.63
C VAL A 30 13.49 3.48 4.79
N ALA A 31 13.08 3.88 5.99
CA ALA A 31 12.88 5.28 6.36
C ALA A 31 13.37 5.56 7.79
N ARG A 32 13.57 6.85 8.09
CA ARG A 32 14.03 7.36 9.38
C ARG A 32 12.95 8.14 10.09
N ALA A 33 13.01 8.16 11.41
CA ALA A 33 12.15 8.98 12.25
C ALA A 33 12.18 10.44 11.75
N GLY A 34 11.00 11.02 11.51
CA GLY A 34 10.86 12.38 11.00
C GLY A 34 10.73 12.48 9.47
N ASP A 35 11.10 11.46 8.70
CA ASP A 35 10.87 11.43 7.25
C ASP A 35 9.37 11.64 6.96
N ARG A 36 9.04 12.45 5.95
CA ARG A 36 7.66 12.62 5.47
C ARG A 36 7.43 11.77 4.22
N LEU A 37 6.45 10.89 4.30
CA LEU A 37 6.05 10.01 3.20
C LEU A 37 4.78 10.48 2.52
N SER A 38 4.75 10.31 1.20
CA SER A 38 3.52 10.28 0.40
C SER A 38 3.54 9.05 -0.49
N ILE A 39 2.44 8.31 -0.50
CA ILE A 39 2.29 7.06 -1.24
C ILE A 39 1.01 7.18 -2.07
N ASP A 40 1.14 7.00 -3.38
CA ASP A 40 0.04 7.10 -4.32
C ASP A 40 -0.08 5.80 -5.13
N VAL A 41 -1.29 5.27 -5.24
CA VAL A 41 -1.65 4.25 -6.23
C VAL A 41 -2.23 4.98 -7.44
N ASN A 42 -1.67 4.72 -8.62
CA ASN A 42 -2.23 5.18 -9.90
C ASN A 42 -2.68 3.97 -10.72
N VAL A 43 -3.98 3.70 -10.79
CA VAL A 43 -4.53 2.61 -11.59
C VAL A 43 -4.37 2.96 -13.07
N THR A 44 -3.62 2.13 -13.79
CA THR A 44 -3.35 2.31 -15.22
C THR A 44 -4.24 1.45 -16.09
N ARG A 45 -4.79 0.37 -15.54
CA ARG A 45 -5.69 -0.54 -16.26
C ARG A 45 -6.60 -1.31 -15.31
N ILE A 46 -7.88 -1.42 -15.68
CA ILE A 46 -8.85 -2.32 -15.07
C ILE A 46 -8.95 -3.57 -15.95
N MET A 47 -8.86 -4.75 -15.33
CA MET A 47 -8.86 -6.05 -15.98
C MET A 47 -10.12 -6.85 -15.62
N PRO A 48 -10.64 -7.71 -16.52
CA PRO A 48 -11.78 -8.58 -16.23
C PRO A 48 -11.42 -9.68 -15.21
N GLY A 49 -12.43 -10.38 -14.69
CA GLY A 49 -12.25 -11.60 -13.88
C GLY A 49 -12.56 -11.47 -12.40
N THR A 50 -13.09 -10.33 -11.97
CA THR A 50 -13.56 -10.07 -10.59
C THR A 50 -14.96 -9.46 -10.60
N PRO A 51 -15.67 -9.43 -9.44
CA PRO A 51 -17.04 -8.92 -9.34
C PRO A 51 -17.21 -7.46 -9.80
N PHE A 52 -16.20 -6.61 -9.63
CA PHE A 52 -16.24 -5.20 -9.99
C PHE A 52 -15.21 -4.84 -11.08
N MET A 53 -15.59 -3.90 -11.95
CA MET A 53 -14.79 -3.33 -13.05
C MET A 53 -14.49 -1.85 -12.77
N ASP A 54 -13.80 -1.56 -11.68
CA ASP A 54 -13.45 -0.23 -11.20
C ASP A 54 -11.97 -0.11 -10.80
N ASP A 55 -11.56 1.09 -10.37
CA ASP A 55 -10.22 1.44 -9.92
C ASP A 55 -10.08 1.42 -8.38
N ASP A 56 -10.96 0.69 -7.69
CA ASP A 56 -11.04 0.66 -6.24
C ASP A 56 -9.87 -0.12 -5.62
N SER A 57 -8.93 0.67 -5.08
CA SER A 57 -7.67 0.19 -4.53
C SER A 57 -7.58 0.58 -3.07
N GLN A 58 -7.05 -0.31 -2.24
CA GLN A 58 -6.78 0.00 -0.84
C GLN A 58 -5.28 0.03 -0.58
N LEU A 59 -4.85 0.89 0.34
CA LEU A 59 -3.44 1.12 0.63
C LEU A 59 -3.18 1.07 2.13
N PHE A 60 -2.25 0.21 2.53
CA PHE A 60 -1.86 0.02 3.92
C PHE A 60 -0.36 0.22 4.10
N LEU A 61 0.02 0.86 5.22
CA LEU A 61 1.40 1.04 5.63
C LEU A 61 1.63 0.37 6.98
N PHE A 62 2.61 -0.53 7.02
CA PHE A 62 3.00 -1.27 8.22
C PHE A 62 4.45 -0.97 8.61
N ASP A 63 4.73 -1.07 9.91
CA ASP A 63 6.09 -1.08 10.45
C ASP A 63 6.76 -2.47 10.34
N ALA A 64 8.01 -2.56 10.80
CA ALA A 64 8.80 -3.79 10.78
C ALA A 64 8.20 -4.95 11.61
N ALA A 65 7.33 -4.66 12.57
CA ALA A 65 6.64 -5.66 13.38
C ALA A 65 5.32 -6.13 12.75
N GLY A 66 4.95 -5.59 11.59
CA GLY A 66 3.68 -5.86 10.93
C GLY A 66 2.50 -5.15 11.57
N ARG A 67 2.75 -4.09 12.36
CA ARG A 67 1.70 -3.25 12.93
C ARG A 67 1.25 -2.23 11.89
N LEU A 68 -0.06 -2.10 11.70
CA LEU A 68 -0.64 -1.09 10.82
C LEU A 68 -0.44 0.30 11.43
N ILE A 69 0.14 1.23 10.67
CA ILE A 69 0.43 2.59 11.12
C ILE A 69 -0.23 3.68 10.27
N ALA A 70 -0.66 3.37 9.04
CA ALA A 70 -1.52 4.22 8.24
C ALA A 70 -2.28 3.39 7.20
N GLN A 71 -3.45 3.86 6.80
CA GLN A 71 -4.21 3.30 5.68
C GLN A 71 -5.05 4.37 5.00
N ASN A 72 -5.38 4.13 3.74
CA ASN A 72 -6.40 4.87 3.00
C ASN A 72 -7.14 3.90 2.07
N ASP A 73 -8.41 4.20 1.83
CA ASP A 73 -9.34 3.37 1.04
C ASP A 73 -9.80 4.17 -0.19
N ASP A 74 -10.17 5.45 0.02
CA ASP A 74 -10.53 6.36 -1.07
C ASP A 74 -9.84 7.74 -0.95
N GLN A 75 -9.63 8.39 -2.10
CA GLN A 75 -9.43 9.83 -2.17
C GLN A 75 -10.74 10.56 -2.49
N GLU A 76 -10.85 11.84 -2.11
CA GLU A 76 -12.11 12.63 -2.20
C GLU A 76 -12.82 12.60 -3.57
N ARG A 77 -12.12 12.30 -4.67
CA ARG A 77 -12.67 12.30 -6.03
C ARG A 77 -12.29 11.06 -6.85
N SER A 78 -11.75 10.00 -6.23
CA SER A 78 -11.33 8.77 -6.90
C SER A 78 -11.24 7.63 -5.88
N PHE A 79 -11.58 6.41 -6.30
CA PHE A 79 -11.38 5.19 -5.51
C PHE A 79 -9.90 4.74 -5.44
N GLN A 80 -8.98 5.60 -5.91
CA GLN A 80 -7.55 5.36 -5.83
C GLN A 80 -6.99 5.85 -4.50
N SER A 81 -6.42 4.92 -3.74
CA SER A 81 -5.89 5.18 -2.43
C SER A 81 -4.61 6.00 -2.41
N ARG A 82 -4.48 6.84 -1.38
CA ARG A 82 -3.29 7.65 -1.10
C ARG A 82 -3.08 7.91 0.38
N ILE A 83 -1.83 7.76 0.81
CA ILE A 83 -1.35 8.24 2.11
C ILE A 83 -0.52 9.50 1.85
N ALA A 84 -0.92 10.64 2.40
CA ALA A 84 -0.24 11.92 2.18
C ALA A 84 0.39 12.46 3.46
N ASN A 85 1.62 12.96 3.35
CA ASN A 85 2.37 13.65 4.43
C ASN A 85 2.48 12.86 5.75
N PHE A 86 2.56 11.53 5.70
CA PHE A 86 2.72 10.71 6.89
C PHE A 86 4.14 10.86 7.47
N THR A 87 4.26 11.17 8.75
CA THR A 87 5.56 11.28 9.43
C THR A 87 5.98 9.94 10.00
N ILE A 88 7.17 9.47 9.61
CA ILE A 88 7.73 8.22 10.08
C ILE A 88 8.07 8.31 11.58
N PRO A 89 7.59 7.38 12.41
CA PRO A 89 7.75 7.47 13.86
C PRO A 89 9.09 6.95 14.37
N ALA A 90 9.77 6.09 13.63
CA ALA A 90 11.00 5.41 14.06
C ALA A 90 11.89 5.08 12.85
N ASP A 91 13.17 4.84 13.11
CA ASP A 91 14.05 4.29 12.08
C ASP A 91 13.71 2.82 11.84
N GLY A 92 13.64 2.41 10.57
CA GLY A 92 13.46 0.99 10.26
C GLY A 92 12.97 0.69 8.85
N SER A 93 12.61 -0.58 8.69
CA SER A 93 11.93 -1.09 7.51
C SER A 93 10.42 -0.89 7.64
N TYR A 94 9.80 -0.54 6.52
CA TYR A 94 8.37 -0.32 6.39
C TYR A 94 7.85 -1.10 5.19
N PHE A 95 6.56 -1.44 5.25
CA PHE A 95 5.89 -2.20 4.22
C PHE A 95 4.67 -1.45 3.72
N VAL A 96 4.61 -1.22 2.40
CA VAL A 96 3.39 -0.79 1.72
C VAL A 96 2.70 -2.03 1.18
N VAL A 97 1.40 -2.14 1.40
CA VAL A 97 0.57 -3.17 0.79
C VAL A 97 -0.53 -2.52 -0.02
N VAL A 98 -0.69 -2.98 -1.26
CA VAL A 98 -1.79 -2.59 -2.15
C VAL A 98 -2.73 -3.79 -2.30
N THR A 99 -4.02 -3.55 -2.09
CA THR A 99 -5.12 -4.50 -2.33
C THR A 99 -6.24 -3.81 -3.12
N THR A 100 -7.40 -4.46 -3.23
CA THR A 100 -8.64 -3.92 -3.82
C THR A 100 -9.77 -4.04 -2.82
N PHE A 101 -10.85 -3.29 -3.04
CA PHE A 101 -12.05 -3.30 -2.21
C PHE A 101 -12.43 -4.69 -1.67
N ASN A 102 -12.78 -4.77 -0.39
CA ASN A 102 -13.03 -6.00 0.38
C ASN A 102 -11.81 -6.92 0.53
N ASN A 103 -10.59 -6.39 0.57
CA ASN A 103 -9.43 -7.20 0.92
C ASN A 103 -8.60 -6.54 2.03
N ASP A 104 -9.20 -6.49 3.22
CA ASP A 104 -8.61 -5.84 4.37
C ASP A 104 -7.66 -6.79 5.15
N PRO A 105 -6.67 -6.23 5.88
CA PRO A 105 -5.89 -6.99 6.82
C PRO A 105 -6.71 -7.31 8.07
N ILE A 106 -6.71 -8.58 8.48
CA ILE A 106 -7.26 -9.01 9.76
C ILE A 106 -6.19 -8.83 10.83
N LEU A 107 -6.43 -7.90 11.74
CA LEU A 107 -5.48 -7.53 12.79
C LEU A 107 -5.80 -8.19 14.14
N ASN A 108 -4.78 -8.40 14.97
CA ASN A 108 -4.98 -8.71 16.39
C ASN A 108 -5.33 -7.45 17.20
N SER A 109 -5.59 -7.62 18.50
CA SER A 109 -5.89 -6.50 19.41
C SER A 109 -4.77 -5.45 19.52
N SER A 110 -3.56 -5.77 19.07
CA SER A 110 -2.40 -4.89 19.03
C SER A 110 -2.16 -4.29 17.64
N GLY A 111 -3.10 -4.43 16.69
CA GLY A 111 -2.98 -3.87 15.34
C GLY A 111 -1.95 -4.56 14.45
N ILE A 112 -1.49 -5.76 14.81
CA ILE A 112 -0.54 -6.56 14.02
C ILE A 112 -1.33 -7.49 13.10
N VAL A 113 -0.88 -7.61 11.85
CA VAL A 113 -1.51 -8.48 10.86
C VAL A 113 -1.46 -9.95 11.29
N LEU A 114 -2.62 -10.61 11.31
CA LEU A 114 -2.76 -12.05 11.52
C LEU A 114 -2.86 -12.78 10.18
N ARG A 115 -3.69 -12.25 9.29
CA ARG A 115 -3.94 -12.72 7.93
C ARG A 115 -4.60 -11.63 7.12
N TRP A 116 -4.86 -11.90 5.86
CA TRP A 116 -5.67 -11.05 4.99
C TRP A 116 -7.03 -11.69 4.77
N GLU A 117 -8.00 -10.87 4.40
CA GLU A 117 -9.18 -11.33 3.69
C GLU A 117 -8.77 -11.93 2.33
N SER A 118 -9.71 -12.50 1.59
CA SER A 118 -9.43 -13.05 0.25
C SER A 118 -10.56 -12.71 -0.73
N ASP A 119 -11.24 -11.61 -0.44
CA ASP A 119 -12.51 -11.22 -1.05
C ASP A 119 -12.36 -10.00 -2.00
N GLY A 120 -11.11 -9.67 -2.37
CA GLY A 120 -10.79 -8.53 -3.24
C GLY A 120 -11.65 -8.51 -4.50
N GLY A 121 -12.36 -7.40 -4.68
CA GLY A 121 -13.46 -7.26 -5.62
C GLY A 121 -13.08 -6.77 -7.02
N SER A 122 -11.85 -6.27 -7.18
CA SER A 122 -11.38 -5.63 -8.41
C SER A 122 -10.10 -6.28 -8.91
N ASN A 123 -9.73 -6.05 -10.17
CA ASN A 123 -8.52 -6.59 -10.79
C ASN A 123 -7.81 -5.48 -11.57
N ILE A 124 -6.73 -4.96 -11.01
CA ILE A 124 -6.11 -3.71 -11.45
C ILE A 124 -4.62 -3.89 -11.75
N GLU A 125 -4.15 -3.18 -12.76
CA GLU A 125 -2.76 -2.82 -12.97
C GLU A 125 -2.56 -1.38 -12.52
N TYR A 126 -1.46 -1.09 -11.83
CA TYR A 126 -1.20 0.22 -11.28
C TYR A 126 0.29 0.55 -11.25
N LEU A 127 0.57 1.84 -11.08
CA LEU A 127 1.87 2.36 -10.67
C LEU A 127 1.79 2.78 -9.20
N LEU A 128 2.59 2.15 -8.34
CA LEU A 128 2.81 2.61 -6.98
C LEU A 128 3.93 3.63 -6.98
N THR A 129 3.67 4.84 -6.48
CA THR A 129 4.71 5.85 -6.27
C THR A 129 4.87 6.13 -4.78
N VAL A 130 6.08 5.94 -4.26
CA VAL A 130 6.45 6.29 -2.89
C VAL A 130 7.43 7.46 -2.94
N ARG A 131 7.05 8.59 -2.35
CA ARG A 131 7.90 9.77 -2.18
C ARG A 131 8.27 9.94 -0.71
N LYS A 132 9.53 10.28 -0.47
CA LYS A 132 10.10 10.49 0.84
C LYS A 132 10.88 11.80 0.87
N GLN A 133 10.45 12.70 1.74
CA GLN A 133 11.21 13.89 2.07
C GLN A 133 11.91 13.65 3.41
N SER A 134 13.24 13.63 3.38
CA SER A 134 14.03 13.50 4.61
C SER A 134 13.86 14.73 5.50
N SER A 135 13.86 14.51 6.82
CA SER A 135 13.85 15.57 7.84
C SER A 135 15.14 16.40 7.84
#